data_AF-A0A8S3T9R6-F1
#
_entry.id   AF-A0A8S3T9R6-F1
#
_cell.length_a   1.000
_cell.length_b   1.000
_cell.length_c   1.000
_cell.angle_alpha   90.00
_cell.angle_beta   90.00
_cell.angle_gamma   90.00
#
_symmetry.space_group_name_H-M   'P 1'
#
loop_
_entity.id
_entity.type
_entity.pdbx_description
1 polymer ?
#
loop_
_entity_poly.entity_id
_entity_poly.type
_entity_poly.pdbx_seq_one_letter_code
_entity_poly.pdbx_strand_id
1 'polypeptide(L)'
;MVRCRNPWGNESEWKGAFSDESERWKYITDSDKEEIGLTQEDDGEFWMTFGDWQSNFQKLEICNLGPDSLDDDELVKIGKKRWEATSEVGEWIPNVNAGGCRNYLQTFFTNPQYRVTVTDPDEDEDDLCTILVGVLQKDRRKKRKEGLDMLTIGYVIYKLKDPDCGPLDVDFFKYNASVAKSPSFINLREVCGRHMLQPGTYCIIPSTFEPHNKGEYLLRIFTEKANVTHEIDEETAIQEDQEQYRPSQRRTGVFKEFDKDSSGRLSSYELRSALHASGFKLSNRTFSTLVMRFSNKAGEIEFSDFMLCAIKLKTMLGATNVAVTADPSRP
;
A
#
# COMPACT_ATOMS: atom_id res chain seq x y z
N MET A 1 -3.77 -40.94 -1.31
CA MET A 1 -2.43 -40.87 -1.95
C MET A 1 -2.25 -39.47 -2.51
N VAL A 2 -1.03 -39.05 -2.81
CA VAL A 2 -0.76 -37.78 -3.50
C VAL A 2 -0.16 -38.10 -4.87
N ARG A 3 -0.70 -37.50 -5.94
CA ARG A 3 -0.09 -37.52 -7.27
C ARG A 3 0.84 -36.32 -7.40
N CYS A 4 2.09 -36.57 -7.75
CA CYS A 4 3.11 -35.55 -7.95
C CYS A 4 3.67 -35.65 -9.36
N ARG A 5 4.24 -34.55 -9.86
CA ARG A 5 4.92 -34.53 -11.15
C ARG A 5 6.25 -33.81 -11.04
N ASN A 6 7.31 -34.48 -11.48
CA ASN A 6 8.61 -33.89 -11.68
C ASN A 6 8.61 -33.03 -12.97
N PRO A 7 8.87 -31.71 -12.89
CA PRO A 7 8.87 -30.83 -14.07
C PRO A 7 9.92 -31.18 -15.14
N TRP A 8 10.94 -31.97 -14.81
CA TRP A 8 11.92 -32.44 -15.80
C TRP A 8 11.39 -33.55 -16.70
N GLY A 9 10.27 -34.18 -16.34
CA GLY A 9 9.57 -35.17 -17.15
C GLY A 9 10.47 -36.33 -17.58
N ASN A 10 11.27 -36.85 -16.65
CA ASN A 10 12.23 -37.91 -16.89
C ASN A 10 12.05 -39.05 -15.89
N GLU A 11 12.71 -40.18 -16.15
CA GLU A 11 12.77 -41.43 -15.36
C GLU A 11 13.19 -41.27 -13.87
N SER A 12 13.48 -40.05 -13.41
CA SER A 12 13.81 -39.76 -12.01
C SER A 12 12.55 -39.60 -11.18
N GLU A 13 11.84 -40.71 -10.99
CA GLU A 13 10.58 -40.80 -10.25
C GLU A 13 10.74 -41.42 -8.86
N TRP A 14 9.67 -41.33 -8.07
CA TRP A 14 9.61 -41.91 -6.73
C TRP A 14 9.74 -43.44 -6.79
N LYS A 15 10.60 -44.02 -5.93
CA LYS A 15 10.86 -45.48 -5.88
C LYS A 15 10.30 -46.17 -4.63
N GLY A 16 9.48 -45.45 -3.85
CA GLY A 16 8.91 -45.97 -2.61
C GLY A 16 7.51 -46.57 -2.83
N ALA A 17 6.71 -46.57 -1.77
CA ALA A 17 5.35 -47.08 -1.84
C ALA A 17 4.51 -46.34 -2.88
N PHE A 18 3.81 -47.10 -3.74
CA PHE A 18 2.99 -46.59 -4.85
C PHE A 18 3.75 -45.90 -5.98
N SER A 19 5.07 -46.14 -6.10
CA SER A 19 5.79 -45.91 -7.35
C SER A 19 5.19 -46.72 -8.51
N ASP A 20 5.55 -46.41 -9.75
CA ASP A 20 5.00 -47.07 -10.93
C ASP A 20 5.21 -48.59 -10.93
N GLU A 21 6.38 -49.04 -10.50
CA GLU A 21 6.71 -50.48 -10.35
C GLU A 21 6.28 -51.09 -8.99
N SER A 22 5.62 -50.33 -8.11
CA SER A 22 5.31 -50.80 -6.76
C SER A 22 4.27 -51.91 -6.75
N GLU A 23 4.60 -53.03 -6.10
CA GLU A 23 3.65 -54.14 -5.90
C GLU A 23 2.40 -53.76 -5.11
N ARG A 24 2.41 -52.62 -4.42
CA ARG A 24 1.23 -52.12 -3.71
C ARG A 24 0.04 -51.84 -4.63
N TRP A 25 0.27 -51.62 -5.91
CA TRP A 25 -0.81 -51.49 -6.91
C TRP A 25 -1.61 -52.78 -7.10
N LYS A 26 -1.05 -53.96 -6.76
CA LYS A 26 -1.76 -55.25 -6.83
C LYS A 26 -2.94 -55.34 -5.85
N TYR A 27 -2.96 -54.52 -4.81
CA TYR A 27 -4.02 -54.49 -3.79
C TYR A 27 -5.14 -53.49 -4.11
N ILE A 28 -5.04 -52.76 -5.22
CA ILE A 28 -6.06 -51.80 -5.69
C ILE A 28 -6.78 -52.41 -6.89
N THR A 29 -8.09 -52.21 -6.97
CA THR A 29 -8.90 -52.76 -8.07
C THR A 29 -8.59 -52.04 -9.38
N ASP A 30 -8.78 -52.72 -10.52
CA ASP A 30 -8.52 -52.10 -11.82
C ASP A 30 -9.49 -50.95 -12.13
N SER A 31 -10.72 -51.01 -11.60
CA SER A 31 -11.69 -49.91 -11.66
C SER A 31 -11.15 -48.63 -10.97
N ASP A 32 -10.56 -48.77 -9.78
CA ASP A 32 -10.01 -47.62 -9.05
C ASP A 32 -8.76 -47.06 -9.75
N LYS A 33 -7.96 -47.90 -10.41
CA LYS A 33 -6.78 -47.48 -11.19
C LYS A 33 -7.17 -46.68 -12.43
N GLU A 34 -8.23 -47.10 -13.13
CA GLU A 34 -8.80 -46.36 -14.25
C GLU A 34 -9.38 -45.01 -13.79
N GLU A 35 -10.09 -44.98 -12.66
CA GLU A 35 -10.69 -43.75 -12.12
C GLU A 35 -9.65 -42.69 -11.76
N ILE A 36 -8.52 -43.08 -11.17
CA ILE A 36 -7.43 -42.15 -10.84
C ILE A 36 -6.55 -41.78 -12.05
N GLY A 37 -6.81 -42.39 -13.22
CA GLY A 37 -6.04 -42.17 -14.43
C GLY A 37 -4.58 -42.59 -14.29
N LEU A 38 -4.31 -43.77 -13.71
CA LEU A 38 -2.95 -44.28 -13.54
C LEU A 38 -2.32 -44.58 -14.91
N THR A 39 -1.33 -43.78 -15.30
CA THR A 39 -0.44 -44.02 -16.44
C THR A 39 0.91 -44.52 -15.91
N GLN A 40 1.46 -45.57 -16.52
CA GLN A 40 2.80 -46.09 -16.22
C GLN A 40 3.72 -45.67 -17.37
N GLU A 41 4.19 -44.43 -17.33
CA GLU A 41 5.03 -43.82 -18.35
C GLU A 41 6.16 -43.05 -17.64
N ASP A 42 7.37 -43.02 -18.23
CA ASP A 42 8.50 -42.24 -17.69
C ASP A 42 8.32 -40.73 -17.99
N ASP A 43 7.21 -40.15 -17.58
CA ASP A 43 6.81 -38.76 -17.85
C ASP A 43 6.99 -37.82 -16.64
N GLY A 44 7.57 -38.37 -15.57
CA GLY A 44 7.83 -37.71 -14.30
C GLY A 44 6.61 -37.67 -13.36
N GLU A 45 5.46 -38.22 -13.74
CA GLU A 45 4.31 -38.38 -12.83
C GLU A 45 4.48 -39.60 -11.94
N PHE A 46 4.21 -39.46 -10.65
CA PHE A 46 4.27 -40.58 -9.71
C PHE A 46 3.29 -40.41 -8.57
N TRP A 47 2.93 -41.53 -7.94
CA TRP A 47 2.12 -41.54 -6.73
C TRP A 47 2.97 -41.87 -5.50
N MET A 48 2.59 -41.29 -4.37
CA MET A 48 3.17 -41.66 -3.07
C MET A 48 2.11 -41.61 -1.97
N THR A 49 2.43 -42.24 -0.84
CA THR A 49 1.56 -42.11 0.34
C THR A 49 1.60 -40.69 0.87
N PHE A 50 0.53 -40.24 1.54
CA PHE A 50 0.53 -38.92 2.16
C PHE A 50 1.59 -38.82 3.27
N GLY A 51 1.86 -39.93 4.00
CA GLY A 51 2.92 -39.97 5.00
C GLY A 51 4.32 -39.81 4.41
N ASP A 52 4.57 -40.42 3.24
CA ASP A 52 5.82 -40.19 2.49
C ASP A 52 5.90 -38.74 2.00
N TRP A 53 4.80 -38.19 1.48
CA TRP A 53 4.75 -36.80 1.06
C TRP A 53 5.10 -35.84 2.22
N GLN A 54 4.50 -36.03 3.40
CA GLN A 54 4.81 -35.23 4.59
C GLN A 54 6.26 -35.36 5.06
N SER A 55 6.90 -36.51 4.83
CA SER A 55 8.29 -36.75 5.23
C SER A 55 9.31 -36.19 4.23
N ASN A 56 8.93 -36.06 2.96
CA ASN A 56 9.82 -35.66 1.87
C ASN A 56 9.63 -34.22 1.39
N PHE A 57 8.43 -33.63 1.56
CA PHE A 57 8.12 -32.27 1.14
C PHE A 57 8.06 -31.30 2.33
N GLN A 58 8.69 -30.14 2.18
CA GLN A 58 8.76 -29.12 3.25
C GLN A 58 7.78 -27.97 3.06
N LYS A 59 7.28 -27.77 1.84
CA LYS A 59 6.46 -26.61 1.47
C LYS A 59 5.39 -27.01 0.46
N LEU A 60 4.17 -26.55 0.71
CA LEU A 60 3.04 -26.63 -0.22
C LEU A 60 2.57 -25.21 -0.53
N GLU A 61 2.59 -24.85 -1.81
CA GLU A 61 2.04 -23.59 -2.29
C GLU A 61 0.82 -23.91 -3.16
N ILE A 62 -0.36 -23.50 -2.70
CA ILE A 62 -1.59 -23.62 -3.48
C ILE A 62 -1.90 -22.26 -4.06
N CYS A 63 -1.69 -22.12 -5.37
CA CYS A 63 -2.17 -20.98 -6.13
C CYS A 63 -3.62 -21.27 -6.54
N ASN A 64 -4.57 -20.83 -5.72
CA ASN A 64 -5.95 -20.79 -6.17
C ASN A 64 -6.01 -19.80 -7.34
N LEU A 65 -6.52 -20.26 -8.48
CA LEU A 65 -7.04 -19.34 -9.48
C LEU A 65 -8.00 -18.40 -8.76
N GLY A 66 -7.84 -17.10 -9.00
CA GLY A 66 -8.73 -16.12 -8.40
C GLY A 66 -10.16 -16.48 -8.74
N PRO A 67 -11.14 -16.17 -7.89
CA PRO A 67 -12.55 -16.32 -8.25
C PRO A 67 -12.92 -15.66 -9.59
N ASP A 68 -12.14 -14.66 -10.02
CA ASP A 68 -12.19 -14.03 -11.35
C ASP A 68 -11.77 -14.92 -12.53
N SER A 69 -11.29 -16.15 -12.28
CA SER A 69 -10.74 -17.06 -13.28
C SER A 69 -11.67 -18.22 -13.66
N LEU A 70 -12.84 -18.31 -13.03
CA LEU A 70 -13.85 -19.34 -13.32
C LEU A 70 -15.10 -18.67 -13.89
N ASP A 71 -15.60 -19.19 -15.02
CA ASP A 71 -16.84 -18.72 -15.63
C ASP A 71 -18.05 -19.09 -14.75
N ASP A 72 -19.12 -18.30 -14.78
CA ASP A 72 -20.32 -18.46 -13.92
C ASP A 72 -20.89 -19.90 -13.96
N ASP A 73 -20.84 -20.55 -15.13
CA ASP A 73 -21.31 -21.93 -15.32
C ASP A 73 -20.44 -22.99 -14.60
N GLU A 74 -19.15 -22.72 -14.40
CA GLU A 74 -18.25 -23.64 -13.67
C GLU A 74 -18.38 -23.49 -12.16
N LEU A 75 -18.60 -22.27 -11.67
CA LEU A 75 -18.82 -22.00 -10.24
C LEU A 75 -20.12 -22.64 -9.73
N VAL A 76 -21.19 -22.54 -10.53
CA VAL A 76 -22.49 -23.16 -10.22
C VAL A 76 -22.40 -24.69 -10.22
N LYS A 77 -21.66 -25.29 -11.16
CA LYS A 77 -21.46 -26.75 -11.22
C LYS A 77 -20.68 -27.31 -10.03
N ILE A 78 -19.74 -26.54 -9.48
CA ILE A 78 -18.89 -26.94 -8.36
C ILE A 78 -19.53 -26.56 -7.00
N GLY A 79 -20.67 -25.86 -7.00
CA GLY A 79 -21.35 -25.43 -5.77
C GLY A 79 -20.55 -24.42 -4.95
N LYS A 80 -19.61 -23.69 -5.59
CA LYS A 80 -18.77 -22.70 -4.91
C LYS A 80 -19.35 -21.31 -5.06
N LYS A 81 -19.38 -20.55 -3.96
CA LYS A 81 -19.80 -19.15 -3.94
C LYS A 81 -18.87 -18.30 -4.82
N ARG A 82 -19.48 -17.41 -5.61
CA ARG A 82 -18.79 -16.34 -6.35
C ARG A 82 -18.17 -15.38 -5.33
N TRP A 83 -16.93 -14.98 -5.57
CA TRP A 83 -16.32 -13.90 -4.82
C TRP A 83 -16.23 -12.69 -5.72
N GLU A 84 -16.30 -11.53 -5.11
CA GLU A 84 -16.09 -10.26 -5.75
C GLU A 84 -14.70 -9.75 -5.35
N ALA A 85 -13.88 -9.44 -6.35
CA ALA A 85 -12.51 -9.01 -6.18
C ALA A 85 -12.40 -7.50 -6.40
N THR A 86 -11.85 -6.80 -5.43
CA THR A 86 -11.41 -5.41 -5.60
C THR A 86 -9.89 -5.34 -5.49
N SER A 87 -9.27 -4.60 -6.41
CA SER A 87 -7.83 -4.53 -6.54
C SER A 87 -7.38 -3.08 -6.59
N GLU A 88 -6.49 -2.71 -5.67
CA GLU A 88 -5.97 -1.35 -5.54
C GLU A 88 -4.46 -1.35 -5.80
N VAL A 89 -4.00 -0.41 -6.62
CA VAL A 89 -2.58 -0.22 -6.91
C VAL A 89 -2.05 0.91 -6.04
N GLY A 90 -0.96 0.67 -5.32
CA GLY A 90 -0.33 1.70 -4.50
C GLY A 90 1.20 1.63 -4.51
N GLU A 91 1.82 2.63 -3.87
CA GLU A 91 3.27 2.74 -3.74
C GLU A 91 3.64 3.24 -2.34
N TRP A 92 4.65 2.60 -1.73
CA TRP A 92 5.38 3.14 -0.60
C TRP A 92 6.52 4.03 -1.10
N ILE A 93 6.47 5.30 -0.74
CA ILE A 93 7.39 6.36 -1.11
C ILE A 93 8.12 6.82 0.16
N PRO A 94 9.46 6.76 0.19
CA PRO A 94 10.25 7.18 1.34
C PRO A 94 9.95 8.63 1.73
N ASN A 95 9.80 8.89 3.03
CA ASN A 95 9.52 10.21 3.62
C ASN A 95 8.15 10.82 3.24
N VAL A 96 7.27 10.05 2.61
CA VAL A 96 5.90 10.45 2.32
C VAL A 96 4.95 9.50 3.04
N ASN A 97 4.82 8.27 2.53
CA ASN A 97 3.84 7.28 3.00
C ASN A 97 4.48 5.89 3.29
N ALA A 98 5.81 5.76 3.23
CA ALA A 98 6.51 4.53 3.63
C ALA A 98 6.68 4.45 5.16
N GLY A 99 5.58 4.23 5.87
CA GLY A 99 5.49 4.34 7.33
C GLY A 99 6.06 3.17 8.13
N GLY A 100 6.31 2.02 7.49
CA GLY A 100 6.74 0.79 8.17
C GLY A 100 5.59 0.12 8.95
N CYS A 101 5.86 -0.96 9.69
CA CYS A 101 4.83 -1.69 10.42
C CYS A 101 4.45 -1.02 11.76
N ARG A 102 3.47 -1.60 12.47
CA ARG A 102 2.91 -1.06 13.73
C ARG A 102 3.92 -0.85 14.87
N ASN A 103 5.11 -1.45 14.78
CA ASN A 103 6.23 -1.20 15.68
C ASN A 103 6.72 0.26 15.61
N TYR A 104 6.51 0.92 14.47
CA TYR A 104 6.88 2.30 14.20
C TYR A 104 5.66 3.22 14.25
N LEU A 105 5.01 3.32 15.42
CA LEU A 105 3.71 4.00 15.55
C LEU A 105 3.70 5.46 15.03
N GLN A 106 4.82 6.18 15.20
CA GLN A 106 4.99 7.57 14.76
C GLN A 106 5.02 7.76 13.25
N THR A 107 5.18 6.67 12.48
CA THR A 107 5.19 6.71 11.02
C THR A 107 4.15 5.76 10.43
N PHE A 108 3.68 4.77 11.18
CA PHE A 108 2.72 3.76 10.73
C PHE A 108 1.46 4.36 10.11
N PHE A 109 0.96 5.46 10.68
CA PHE A 109 -0.26 6.14 10.22
C PHE A 109 -0.11 6.76 8.82
N THR A 110 1.11 7.00 8.34
CA THR A 110 1.35 7.56 7.00
C THR A 110 1.26 6.53 5.89
N ASN A 111 1.21 5.23 6.21
CA ASN A 111 0.96 4.21 5.19
C ASN A 111 -0.40 4.42 4.53
N PRO A 112 -0.55 4.07 3.24
CA PRO A 112 -1.84 4.08 2.56
C PRO A 112 -2.90 3.30 3.34
N GLN A 113 -4.13 3.81 3.33
CA GLN A 113 -5.24 3.29 4.12
C GLN A 113 -6.39 2.93 3.19
N TYR A 114 -6.94 1.72 3.28
CA TYR A 114 -8.01 1.27 2.37
C TYR A 114 -9.26 0.87 3.15
N ARG A 115 -10.40 1.42 2.77
CA ARG A 115 -11.69 1.10 3.36
C ARG A 115 -12.30 -0.13 2.69
N VAL A 116 -12.88 -1.01 3.51
CA VAL A 116 -13.68 -2.15 3.05
C VAL A 116 -14.89 -2.33 3.97
N THR A 117 -16.07 -2.59 3.40
CA THR A 117 -17.31 -2.77 4.19
C THR A 117 -17.91 -4.14 3.95
N VAL A 118 -17.87 -5.03 4.95
CA VAL A 118 -18.50 -6.36 4.84
C VAL A 118 -19.88 -6.31 5.50
N THR A 119 -20.95 -6.55 4.72
CA THR A 119 -22.34 -6.40 5.19
C THR A 119 -23.06 -7.71 5.41
N ASP A 120 -22.68 -8.74 4.67
CA ASP A 120 -23.45 -9.97 4.56
C ASP A 120 -22.65 -11.12 5.16
N PRO A 121 -23.07 -11.65 6.31
CA PRO A 121 -22.43 -12.82 6.90
C PRO A 121 -22.60 -14.04 6.00
N ASP A 122 -21.67 -14.97 6.13
CA ASP A 122 -21.70 -16.24 5.43
C ASP A 122 -22.94 -17.04 5.89
N GLU A 123 -23.37 -18.04 5.10
CA GLU A 123 -24.55 -18.86 5.41
C GLU A 123 -24.18 -19.97 6.42
N ASP A 124 -23.61 -19.59 7.56
CA ASP A 124 -23.18 -20.47 8.65
C ASP A 124 -23.69 -19.98 10.02
N GLU A 125 -23.42 -20.72 11.10
CA GLU A 125 -23.97 -20.45 12.44
C GLU A 125 -23.34 -19.23 13.14
N ASP A 126 -22.21 -18.72 12.65
CA ASP A 126 -21.39 -17.74 13.37
C ASP A 126 -21.67 -16.28 12.98
N ASP A 127 -22.54 -16.03 11.98
CA ASP A 127 -22.86 -14.70 11.44
C ASP A 127 -21.60 -13.86 11.12
N LEU A 128 -20.54 -14.51 10.62
CA LEU A 128 -19.27 -13.89 10.25
C LEU A 128 -19.15 -13.75 8.73
N CYS A 129 -18.51 -12.68 8.27
CA CYS A 129 -18.16 -12.48 6.87
C CYS A 129 -16.76 -13.02 6.60
N THR A 130 -16.58 -13.84 5.56
CA THR A 130 -15.24 -14.15 5.06
C THR A 130 -14.67 -13.00 4.22
N ILE A 131 -13.44 -12.59 4.52
CA ILE A 131 -12.63 -11.70 3.68
C ILE A 131 -11.24 -12.31 3.42
N LEU A 132 -10.76 -12.25 2.18
CA LEU A 132 -9.36 -12.57 1.85
C LEU A 132 -8.63 -11.28 1.47
N VAL A 133 -7.47 -11.08 2.09
CA VAL A 133 -6.61 -9.94 1.82
C VAL A 133 -5.24 -10.42 1.37
N GLY A 134 -4.82 -9.96 0.19
CA GLY A 134 -3.53 -10.22 -0.42
C GLY A 134 -2.77 -8.93 -0.71
N VAL A 135 -1.51 -8.86 -0.29
CA VAL A 135 -0.60 -7.76 -0.64
C VAL A 135 0.55 -8.32 -1.45
N LEU A 136 0.65 -7.89 -2.71
CA LEU A 136 1.68 -8.32 -3.65
C LEU A 136 2.63 -7.18 -3.97
N GLN A 137 3.94 -7.39 -3.87
CA GLN A 137 4.95 -6.41 -4.31
C GLN A 137 5.29 -6.57 -5.79
N LYS A 138 5.28 -5.46 -6.54
CA LYS A 138 5.46 -5.45 -8.00
C LYS A 138 6.93 -5.40 -8.43
N ASP A 139 7.21 -5.99 -9.60
CA ASP A 139 8.46 -5.87 -10.38
C ASP A 139 9.82 -6.11 -9.68
N ARG A 140 9.83 -6.66 -8.47
CA ARG A 140 11.06 -6.93 -7.69
C ARG A 140 12.03 -7.89 -8.37
N ARG A 141 11.53 -8.85 -9.16
CA ARG A 141 12.37 -9.80 -9.90
C ARG A 141 13.30 -9.09 -10.89
N LYS A 142 12.88 -7.97 -11.49
CA LYS A 142 13.70 -7.16 -12.41
C LYS A 142 14.85 -6.47 -11.65
N LYS A 143 14.59 -6.06 -10.41
CA LYS A 143 15.55 -5.37 -9.53
C LYS A 143 16.57 -6.29 -8.85
N ARG A 144 16.46 -7.62 -9.01
CA ARG A 144 17.50 -8.55 -8.54
C ARG A 144 18.85 -8.28 -9.16
N LYS A 145 18.89 -7.80 -10.41
CA LYS A 145 20.15 -7.40 -11.08
C LYS A 145 20.84 -6.21 -10.40
N GLU A 146 20.09 -5.44 -9.61
CA GLU A 146 20.56 -4.29 -8.83
C GLU A 146 20.87 -4.68 -7.37
N GLY A 147 20.79 -5.97 -7.02
CA GLY A 147 21.03 -6.46 -5.66
C GLY A 147 19.87 -6.26 -4.68
N LEU A 148 18.71 -5.79 -5.15
CA LEU A 148 17.52 -5.60 -4.33
C LEU A 148 16.69 -6.90 -4.26
N ASP A 149 16.42 -7.35 -3.04
CA ASP A 149 15.54 -8.50 -2.78
C ASP A 149 14.08 -8.07 -2.50
N MET A 150 13.22 -9.06 -2.28
CA MET A 150 11.86 -8.88 -1.79
C MET A 150 11.86 -8.13 -0.46
N LEU A 151 10.99 -7.13 -0.35
CA LEU A 151 10.74 -6.47 0.94
C LEU A 151 9.97 -7.41 1.85
N THR A 152 10.22 -7.28 3.16
CA THR A 152 9.37 -7.87 4.18
C THR A 152 8.06 -7.07 4.25
N ILE A 153 6.96 -7.66 3.80
CA ILE A 153 5.66 -6.99 3.67
C ILE A 153 4.58 -7.67 4.51
N GLY A 154 3.54 -6.91 4.84
CA GLY A 154 2.39 -7.36 5.63
C GLY A 154 1.25 -6.35 5.57
N TYR A 155 0.17 -6.67 6.28
CA TYR A 155 -0.96 -5.76 6.42
C TYR A 155 -1.61 -5.91 7.80
N VAL A 156 -2.35 -4.88 8.20
CA VAL A 156 -3.11 -4.85 9.46
C VAL A 156 -4.51 -4.34 9.18
N ILE A 157 -5.51 -4.91 9.85
CA ILE A 157 -6.93 -4.59 9.69
C ILE A 157 -7.46 -4.02 11.00
N TYR A 158 -8.12 -2.86 10.93
CA TYR A 158 -8.77 -2.20 12.06
C TYR A 158 -10.28 -2.06 11.78
N LYS A 159 -11.12 -2.23 12.80
CA LYS A 159 -12.55 -1.94 12.70
C LYS A 159 -12.78 -0.45 12.86
N LEU A 160 -13.56 0.14 11.96
CA LEU A 160 -13.96 1.54 12.04
C LEU A 160 -15.25 1.65 12.85
N LYS A 161 -15.28 2.64 13.74
CA LYS A 161 -16.50 3.02 14.47
C LYS A 161 -17.39 3.93 13.63
N ASP A 162 -16.74 4.85 12.92
CA ASP A 162 -17.36 5.75 11.97
C ASP A 162 -16.98 5.27 10.56
N PRO A 163 -17.96 4.76 9.78
CA PRO A 163 -17.71 4.33 8.41
C PRO A 163 -17.16 5.43 7.53
N ASP A 164 -17.44 6.71 7.79
CA ASP A 164 -17.14 7.84 6.91
C ASP A 164 -15.91 8.66 7.34
N CYS A 165 -15.13 8.17 8.30
CA CYS A 165 -13.97 8.89 8.81
C CYS A 165 -12.89 9.14 7.75
N GLY A 166 -12.22 10.29 7.82
CA GLY A 166 -11.02 10.56 7.03
C GLY A 166 -9.81 9.70 7.44
N PRO A 167 -8.60 10.04 6.95
CA PRO A 167 -7.38 9.32 7.30
C PRO A 167 -7.18 9.19 8.81
N LEU A 168 -6.82 7.99 9.25
CA LEU A 168 -6.62 7.68 10.66
C LEU A 168 -5.26 8.20 11.12
N ASP A 169 -5.24 8.85 12.29
CA ASP A 169 -4.04 9.45 12.87
C ASP A 169 -3.29 8.50 13.82
N VAL A 170 -2.18 8.99 14.38
CA VAL A 170 -1.35 8.25 15.36
C VAL A 170 -2.16 7.81 16.58
N ASP A 171 -3.05 8.67 17.07
CA ASP A 171 -3.83 8.40 18.28
C ASP A 171 -4.84 7.28 18.05
N PHE A 172 -5.47 7.23 16.87
CA PHE A 172 -6.31 6.09 16.49
C PHE A 172 -5.54 4.77 16.64
N PHE A 173 -4.35 4.66 16.04
CA PHE A 173 -3.56 3.42 16.09
C PHE A 173 -2.99 3.12 17.47
N LYS A 174 -2.85 4.12 18.34
CA LYS A 174 -2.40 3.97 19.72
C LYS A 174 -3.47 3.33 20.61
N TYR A 175 -4.72 3.76 20.47
CA TYR A 175 -5.80 3.38 21.37
C TYR A 175 -6.75 2.31 20.82
N ASN A 176 -6.66 1.97 19.53
CA ASN A 176 -7.46 0.91 18.92
C ASN A 176 -6.59 -0.32 18.61
N ALA A 177 -7.07 -1.49 18.99
CA ALA A 177 -6.44 -2.76 18.66
C ALA A 177 -6.84 -3.20 17.24
N SER A 178 -5.91 -3.83 16.52
CA SER A 178 -6.19 -4.46 15.24
C SER A 178 -7.11 -5.67 15.42
N VAL A 179 -8.10 -5.83 14.57
CA VAL A 179 -9.00 -7.01 14.58
C VAL A 179 -8.40 -8.20 13.86
N ALA A 180 -7.55 -7.95 12.86
CA ALA A 180 -6.86 -8.97 12.09
C ALA A 180 -5.57 -8.40 11.52
N LYS A 181 -4.67 -9.28 11.06
CA LYS A 181 -3.39 -8.92 10.44
C LYS A 181 -2.90 -10.08 9.59
N SER A 182 -1.97 -9.80 8.68
CA SER A 182 -1.25 -10.86 7.97
C SER A 182 -0.59 -11.82 8.98
N PRO A 183 -0.55 -13.15 8.71
CA PRO A 183 0.00 -14.14 9.65
C PRO A 183 1.43 -13.82 10.12
N SER A 184 2.24 -13.30 9.21
CA SER A 184 3.59 -12.81 9.47
C SER A 184 3.95 -11.74 8.45
N PHE A 185 4.80 -10.80 8.86
CA PHE A 185 5.54 -9.98 7.91
C PHE A 185 6.62 -10.86 7.26
N ILE A 186 6.58 -11.02 5.94
CA ILE A 186 7.42 -12.01 5.24
C ILE A 186 8.00 -11.44 3.96
N ASN A 187 9.21 -11.86 3.62
CA ASN A 187 9.94 -11.47 2.41
C ASN A 187 9.55 -12.33 1.19
N LEU A 188 8.24 -12.52 0.96
CA LEU A 188 7.72 -13.17 -0.24
C LEU A 188 7.13 -12.15 -1.21
N ARG A 189 6.94 -12.57 -2.47
CA ARG A 189 6.31 -11.73 -3.49
C ARG A 189 4.92 -11.28 -3.07
N GLU A 190 4.21 -12.13 -2.34
CA GLU A 190 2.86 -11.87 -1.89
C GLU A 190 2.63 -12.47 -0.50
N VAL A 191 1.86 -11.76 0.31
CA VAL A 191 1.32 -12.23 1.59
C VAL A 191 -0.20 -12.20 1.53
N CYS A 192 -0.82 -13.36 1.76
CA CYS A 192 -2.27 -13.53 1.76
C CYS A 192 -2.75 -14.04 3.11
N GLY A 193 -3.99 -13.70 3.47
CA GLY A 193 -4.66 -14.25 4.65
C GLY A 193 -6.17 -14.24 4.47
N ARG A 194 -6.80 -15.29 4.98
CA ARG A 194 -8.26 -15.42 5.08
C ARG A 194 -8.66 -15.07 6.51
N HIS A 195 -9.65 -14.19 6.65
CA HIS A 195 -10.14 -13.71 7.95
C HIS A 195 -11.66 -13.84 8.01
N MET A 196 -12.17 -14.16 9.20
CA MET A 196 -13.60 -14.14 9.52
C MET A 196 -13.85 -12.90 10.37
N LEU A 197 -14.64 -11.95 9.88
CA LEU A 197 -14.90 -10.68 10.54
C LEU A 197 -16.39 -10.47 10.73
N GLN A 198 -16.76 -9.79 11.81
CA GLN A 198 -18.15 -9.37 12.00
C GLN A 198 -18.59 -8.38 10.90
N PRO A 199 -19.88 -8.29 10.56
CA PRO A 199 -20.35 -7.24 9.66
C PRO A 199 -19.94 -5.84 10.15
N GLY A 200 -19.49 -4.99 9.22
CA GLY A 200 -19.06 -3.62 9.48
C GLY A 200 -18.00 -3.11 8.50
N THR A 201 -17.53 -1.89 8.76
CA THR A 201 -16.49 -1.22 7.97
C THR A 201 -15.13 -1.35 8.64
N TYR A 202 -14.11 -1.60 7.82
CA TYR A 202 -12.75 -1.83 8.24
C TYR A 202 -11.77 -0.98 7.43
N CYS A 203 -10.61 -0.72 8.01
CA CYS A 203 -9.47 -0.09 7.37
C CYS A 203 -8.30 -1.09 7.29
N ILE A 204 -7.79 -1.31 6.09
CA ILE A 204 -6.65 -2.17 5.79
C ILE A 204 -5.43 -1.29 5.52
N ILE A 205 -4.35 -1.56 6.25
CA ILE A 205 -3.07 -0.83 6.14
C ILE A 205 -2.00 -1.76 5.55
N PRO A 206 -1.75 -1.76 4.23
CA PRO A 206 -0.60 -2.44 3.64
C PRO A 206 0.70 -1.68 3.98
N SER A 207 1.69 -2.40 4.50
CA SER A 207 2.97 -1.79 4.88
C SER A 207 4.15 -2.73 4.66
N THR A 208 5.33 -2.13 4.57
CA THR A 208 6.60 -2.82 4.72
C THR A 208 6.93 -2.97 6.20
N PHE A 209 7.83 -3.88 6.57
CA PHE A 209 8.20 -4.08 7.97
C PHE A 209 8.93 -2.85 8.52
N GLU A 210 9.96 -2.38 7.83
CA GLU A 210 10.73 -1.19 8.22
C GLU A 210 10.28 0.04 7.41
N PRO A 211 10.27 1.23 8.02
CA PRO A 211 9.90 2.48 7.36
C PRO A 211 10.89 2.87 6.25
N HIS A 212 10.50 3.82 5.41
CA HIS A 212 11.28 4.38 4.31
C HIS A 212 11.66 3.40 3.19
N ASN A 213 11.15 2.16 3.22
CA ASN A 213 11.32 1.23 2.13
C ASN A 213 10.44 1.61 0.93
N LYS A 214 11.09 1.99 -0.17
CA LYS A 214 10.39 2.27 -1.44
C LYS A 214 9.85 0.98 -2.05
N GLY A 215 8.61 0.95 -2.52
CA GLY A 215 8.10 -0.17 -3.33
C GLY A 215 6.67 0.00 -3.83
N GLU A 216 6.37 -0.57 -4.99
CA GLU A 216 5.02 -0.64 -5.54
C GLU A 216 4.33 -1.94 -5.11
N TYR A 217 3.03 -1.87 -4.86
CA TYR A 217 2.22 -3.02 -4.48
C TYR A 217 0.87 -3.07 -5.19
N LEU A 218 0.24 -4.24 -5.09
CA LEU A 218 -1.15 -4.50 -5.45
C LEU A 218 -1.82 -5.06 -4.20
N LEU A 219 -2.81 -4.36 -3.68
CA LEU A 219 -3.71 -4.84 -2.64
C LEU A 219 -4.90 -5.51 -3.33
N ARG A 220 -5.22 -6.74 -2.93
CA ARG A 220 -6.37 -7.49 -3.43
C ARG A 220 -7.25 -7.87 -2.26
N ILE A 221 -8.52 -7.56 -2.39
CA ILE A 221 -9.54 -7.82 -1.38
C ILE A 221 -10.61 -8.66 -2.04
N PHE A 222 -10.88 -9.84 -1.50
CA PHE A 222 -11.95 -10.71 -1.96
C PHE A 222 -13.01 -10.83 -0.88
N THR A 223 -14.25 -10.57 -1.23
CA THR A 223 -15.43 -10.72 -0.38
C THR A 223 -16.49 -11.54 -1.10
N GLU A 224 -17.40 -12.21 -0.38
CA GLU A 224 -18.45 -13.01 -1.03
C GLU A 224 -19.46 -12.16 -1.81
N LYS A 225 -19.65 -10.89 -1.41
CA LYS A 225 -20.50 -9.93 -2.11
C LYS A 225 -19.70 -8.71 -2.57
N ALA A 226 -20.25 -8.03 -3.58
CA ALA A 226 -19.62 -6.88 -4.21
C ALA A 226 -19.40 -5.79 -3.16
N ASN A 227 -18.17 -5.29 -3.14
CA ASN A 227 -17.74 -4.26 -2.22
C ASN A 227 -17.13 -3.13 -3.01
N VAL A 228 -17.40 -1.89 -2.60
CA VAL A 228 -16.73 -0.74 -3.17
C VAL A 228 -15.64 -0.34 -2.17
N THR A 229 -14.40 -0.72 -2.47
CA THR A 229 -13.23 -0.28 -1.70
C THR A 229 -12.72 1.04 -2.26
N HIS A 230 -12.28 1.91 -1.35
CA HIS A 230 -11.66 3.19 -1.71
C HIS A 230 -10.47 3.45 -0.78
N GLU A 231 -9.45 4.12 -1.30
CA GLU A 231 -8.38 4.67 -0.48
C GLU A 231 -8.96 5.77 0.43
N ILE A 232 -8.65 5.70 1.71
CA ILE A 232 -9.00 6.72 2.70
C ILE A 232 -7.92 7.79 2.62
N ASP A 233 -8.21 8.83 1.86
CA ASP A 233 -7.34 9.99 1.69
C ASP A 233 -8.14 11.30 1.83
N GLU A 234 -7.42 12.40 1.99
CA GLU A 234 -8.02 13.73 1.97
C GLU A 234 -8.42 14.12 0.54
N GLU A 235 -9.62 14.69 0.37
CA GLU A 235 -10.01 15.23 -0.93
C GLU A 235 -9.05 16.36 -1.33
N THR A 236 -8.52 16.28 -2.55
CA THR A 236 -7.65 17.32 -3.08
C THR A 236 -8.44 18.61 -3.28
N ALA A 237 -8.26 19.57 -2.37
CA ALA A 237 -8.89 20.89 -2.44
C ALA A 237 -7.84 22.00 -2.41
N ILE A 238 -8.00 23.00 -3.27
CA ILE A 238 -7.27 24.26 -3.15
C ILE A 238 -8.11 25.19 -2.29
N GLN A 239 -7.83 25.23 -1.00
CA GLN A 239 -8.38 26.26 -0.13
C GLN A 239 -7.50 27.51 -0.25
N GLU A 240 -8.03 28.56 -0.91
CA GLU A 240 -7.37 29.86 -0.88
C GLU A 240 -7.62 30.51 0.47
N ASP A 241 -6.58 30.58 1.32
CA ASP A 241 -6.63 31.38 2.53
C ASP A 241 -6.96 32.84 2.16
N GLN A 242 -8.20 33.25 2.40
CA GLN A 242 -8.59 34.65 2.33
C GLN A 242 -8.11 35.37 3.59
N GLU A 243 -6.81 35.40 3.84
CA GLU A 243 -6.25 36.31 4.82
C GLU A 243 -6.43 37.75 4.32
N GLN A 244 -7.45 38.44 4.86
CA GLN A 244 -7.63 39.87 4.65
C GLN A 244 -6.39 40.62 5.14
N TYR A 245 -5.57 41.07 4.20
CA TYR A 245 -4.40 41.89 4.46
C TYR A 245 -4.79 43.20 5.16
N ARG A 246 -4.33 43.39 6.41
CA ARG A 246 -4.31 44.70 7.08
C ARG A 246 -2.90 45.29 7.00
N PRO A 247 -2.67 46.39 6.26
CA PRO A 247 -1.35 46.99 6.16
C PRO A 247 -0.88 47.52 7.52
N SER A 248 0.16 46.90 8.08
CA SER A 248 0.88 47.42 9.25
C SER A 248 2.04 48.33 8.79
N GLN A 249 2.20 49.51 9.41
CA GLN A 249 3.21 50.54 9.07
C GLN A 249 4.67 50.04 9.05
N ARG A 250 5.00 48.93 9.73
CA ARG A 250 6.34 48.33 9.72
C ARG A 250 6.70 47.68 8.38
N ARG A 251 5.72 47.10 7.68
CA ARG A 251 5.97 46.33 6.44
C ARG A 251 6.07 47.22 5.19
N THR A 252 5.47 48.41 5.24
CA THR A 252 5.66 49.48 4.24
C THR A 252 7.07 50.07 4.25
N GLY A 253 7.79 49.99 5.38
CA GLY A 253 9.18 50.48 5.48
C GLY A 253 10.15 49.62 4.67
N VAL A 254 10.01 48.28 4.78
CA VAL A 254 10.85 47.32 4.06
C VAL A 254 10.68 47.45 2.55
N PHE A 255 9.44 47.57 2.04
CA PHE A 255 9.22 47.72 0.60
C PHE A 255 9.88 48.98 0.03
N LYS A 256 9.78 50.12 0.73
CA LYS A 256 10.42 51.38 0.32
C LYS A 256 11.95 51.34 0.41
N GLU A 257 12.52 50.47 1.25
CA GLU A 257 13.97 50.31 1.37
C GLU A 257 14.55 49.53 0.18
N PHE A 258 13.77 48.66 -0.45
CA PHE A 258 14.21 47.80 -1.55
C PHE A 258 13.74 48.25 -2.94
N ASP A 259 12.77 49.16 -3.03
CA ASP A 259 12.38 49.90 -4.24
C ASP A 259 13.43 50.99 -4.55
N LYS A 260 14.57 50.58 -5.14
CA LYS A 260 15.75 51.45 -5.29
C LYS A 260 15.54 52.53 -6.32
N ASP A 261 14.71 52.27 -7.32
CA ASP A 261 14.36 53.23 -8.36
C ASP A 261 13.14 54.10 -7.98
N SER A 262 12.53 53.86 -6.81
CA SER A 262 11.34 54.56 -6.34
C SER A 262 10.18 54.46 -7.32
N SER A 263 10.13 53.38 -8.11
CA SER A 263 9.09 53.13 -9.11
C SER A 263 7.75 52.75 -8.50
N GLY A 264 7.73 52.42 -7.20
CA GLY A 264 6.57 51.87 -6.52
C GLY A 264 6.32 50.40 -6.84
N ARG A 265 7.24 49.74 -7.55
CA ARG A 265 7.21 48.33 -7.94
C ARG A 265 8.57 47.70 -7.68
N LEU A 266 8.62 46.38 -7.54
CA LEU A 266 9.87 45.64 -7.37
C LEU A 266 10.17 44.82 -8.62
N SER A 267 11.38 44.99 -9.14
CA SER A 267 11.96 44.05 -10.11
C SER A 267 12.29 42.70 -9.44
N SER A 268 12.57 41.68 -10.25
CA SER A 268 13.04 40.38 -9.75
C SER A 268 14.36 40.49 -8.95
N TYR A 269 15.24 41.44 -9.27
CA TYR A 269 16.48 41.64 -8.51
C TYR A 269 16.23 42.25 -7.12
N GLU A 270 15.29 43.18 -7.04
CA GLU A 270 14.92 43.85 -5.78
C GLU A 270 14.11 42.91 -4.88
N LEU A 271 13.17 42.14 -5.46
CA LEU A 271 12.46 41.09 -4.73
C LEU A 271 13.44 40.11 -4.07
N ARG A 272 14.48 39.69 -4.81
CA ARG A 272 15.49 38.76 -4.28
C ARG A 272 16.24 39.36 -3.09
N SER A 273 16.61 40.62 -3.21
CA SER A 273 17.31 41.36 -2.16
C SER A 273 16.42 41.54 -0.91
N ALA A 274 15.16 41.91 -1.12
CA ALA A 274 14.16 42.09 -0.07
C ALA A 274 13.86 40.79 0.70
N LEU A 275 13.69 39.67 -0.02
CA LEU A 275 13.48 38.36 0.59
C LEU A 275 14.70 37.90 1.39
N HIS A 276 15.92 38.10 0.85
CA HIS A 276 17.15 37.77 1.56
C HIS A 276 17.33 38.59 2.84
N ALA A 277 17.09 39.90 2.78
CA ALA A 277 17.12 40.78 3.94
C ALA A 277 16.03 40.45 4.98
N SER A 278 14.88 39.94 4.52
CA SER A 278 13.80 39.43 5.37
C SER A 278 14.10 38.05 5.98
N GLY A 279 15.29 37.51 5.76
CA GLY A 279 15.76 36.23 6.34
C GLY A 279 15.44 34.98 5.50
N PHE A 280 14.86 35.14 4.31
CA PHE A 280 14.54 34.02 3.44
C PHE A 280 15.73 33.63 2.55
N LYS A 281 16.16 32.38 2.64
CA LYS A 281 17.16 31.79 1.71
C LYS A 281 16.45 30.84 0.76
N LEU A 282 16.28 31.28 -0.49
CA LEU A 282 15.54 30.54 -1.51
C LEU A 282 16.49 30.05 -2.61
N SER A 283 16.24 28.84 -3.12
CA SER A 283 16.90 28.34 -4.32
C SER A 283 16.49 29.18 -5.54
N ASN A 284 17.31 29.19 -6.60
CA ASN A 284 16.95 29.86 -7.84
C ASN A 284 15.64 29.34 -8.43
N ARG A 285 15.41 28.02 -8.37
CA ARG A 285 14.18 27.41 -8.87
C ARG A 285 12.95 27.93 -8.13
N THR A 286 12.99 27.91 -6.80
CA THR A 286 11.90 28.44 -5.95
C THR A 286 11.68 29.93 -6.21
N PHE A 287 12.77 30.69 -6.29
CA PHE A 287 12.70 32.13 -6.55
C PHE A 287 12.05 32.45 -7.91
N SER A 288 12.45 31.75 -8.97
CA SER A 288 11.84 31.90 -10.30
C SER A 288 10.35 31.57 -10.29
N THR A 289 9.93 30.53 -9.55
CA THR A 289 8.50 30.21 -9.41
C THR A 289 7.73 31.33 -8.71
N LEU A 290 8.29 31.95 -7.68
CA LEU A 290 7.66 33.10 -7.01
C LEU A 290 7.53 34.29 -7.94
N VAL A 291 8.59 34.63 -8.70
CA VAL A 291 8.52 35.71 -9.68
C VAL A 291 7.41 35.43 -10.67
N MET A 292 7.36 34.24 -11.29
CA MET A 292 6.29 33.87 -12.23
C MET A 292 4.89 33.92 -11.61
N ARG A 293 4.75 33.66 -10.31
CA ARG A 293 3.45 33.62 -9.63
C ARG A 293 2.92 35.00 -9.27
N PHE A 294 3.80 35.93 -8.90
CA PHE A 294 3.45 37.23 -8.30
C PHE A 294 3.83 38.44 -9.17
N SER A 295 4.59 38.26 -10.26
CA SER A 295 4.88 39.36 -11.19
C SER A 295 3.74 39.58 -12.17
N ASN A 296 3.54 40.85 -12.54
CA ASN A 296 2.66 41.22 -13.64
C ASN A 296 3.27 40.84 -15.01
N LYS A 297 2.56 41.16 -16.10
CA LYS A 297 3.03 40.88 -17.49
C LYS A 297 4.33 41.58 -17.87
N ALA A 298 4.73 42.64 -17.16
CA ALA A 298 5.99 43.35 -17.35
C ALA A 298 7.15 42.75 -16.52
N GLY A 299 6.89 41.72 -15.70
CA GLY A 299 7.89 41.13 -14.82
C GLY A 299 8.16 41.93 -13.54
N GLU A 300 7.28 42.87 -13.22
CA GLU A 300 7.35 43.73 -12.03
C GLU A 300 6.34 43.26 -10.97
N ILE A 301 6.64 43.49 -9.70
CA ILE A 301 5.83 43.03 -8.56
C ILE A 301 5.33 44.25 -7.78
N GLU A 302 4.02 44.36 -7.62
CA GLU A 302 3.40 45.44 -6.85
C GLU A 302 3.52 45.17 -5.34
N PHE A 303 3.34 46.21 -4.53
CA PHE A 303 3.44 46.08 -3.07
C PHE A 303 2.49 45.02 -2.49
N SER A 304 1.25 44.96 -2.97
CA SER A 304 0.26 43.96 -2.56
C SER A 304 0.74 42.53 -2.84
N ASP A 305 1.33 42.30 -4.01
CA ASP A 305 1.81 40.98 -4.43
C ASP A 305 3.10 40.57 -3.70
N PHE A 306 4.00 41.53 -3.45
CA PHE A 306 5.15 41.33 -2.57
C PHE A 306 4.70 40.91 -1.16
N MET A 307 3.72 41.61 -0.62
CA MET A 307 3.19 41.32 0.71
C MET A 307 2.54 39.93 0.78
N LEU A 308 1.74 39.58 -0.23
CA LEU A 308 1.13 38.26 -0.32
C LEU A 308 2.19 37.16 -0.46
N CYS A 309 3.21 37.38 -1.29
CA CYS A 309 4.35 36.48 -1.46
C CYS A 309 5.09 36.25 -0.13
N ALA A 310 5.43 37.33 0.59
CA ALA A 310 6.15 37.25 1.86
C ALA A 310 5.32 36.57 2.96
N ILE A 311 4.01 36.83 3.02
CA ILE A 311 3.10 36.15 3.96
C ILE A 311 3.03 34.67 3.62
N LYS A 312 2.75 34.30 2.36
CA LYS A 312 2.69 32.90 1.93
C LYS A 312 4.01 32.16 2.19
N LEU A 313 5.15 32.78 1.94
CA LEU A 313 6.46 32.22 2.29
C LEU A 313 6.61 32.03 3.79
N LYS A 314 6.22 33.01 4.60
CA LYS A 314 6.29 32.90 6.06
C LYS A 314 5.34 31.81 6.58
N THR A 315 4.15 31.67 6.03
CA THR A 315 3.19 30.63 6.42
C THR A 315 3.70 29.25 6.03
N MET A 316 4.20 29.06 4.80
CA MET A 316 4.80 27.80 4.35
C MET A 316 6.05 27.42 5.17
N LEU A 317 6.93 28.39 5.45
CA LEU A 317 8.14 28.16 6.24
C LEU A 317 7.87 28.06 7.75
N GLY A 318 6.80 28.68 8.23
CA GLY A 318 6.32 28.57 9.61
C GLY A 318 5.66 27.22 9.88
N ALA A 319 4.80 26.75 8.96
CA ALA A 319 4.21 25.41 9.03
C ALA A 319 5.26 24.31 8.99
N THR A 320 6.33 24.49 8.21
CA THR A 320 7.47 23.55 8.19
C THR A 320 8.30 23.58 9.48
N ASN A 321 8.42 24.72 10.18
CA ASN A 321 9.06 24.76 11.51
C ASN A 321 8.21 24.10 12.62
N VAL A 322 6.88 24.08 12.49
CA VAL A 322 6.01 23.31 13.39
C VAL A 322 6.14 21.80 13.10
N ALA A 323 6.31 21.41 11.84
CA ALA A 323 6.52 20.00 11.47
C ALA A 323 7.91 19.45 11.85
N VAL A 324 8.94 20.29 11.99
CA VAL A 324 10.32 19.86 12.32
C VAL A 324 10.61 19.85 13.83
N THR A 325 9.72 20.39 14.67
CA THR A 325 9.95 20.49 16.13
C THR A 325 9.38 19.33 16.96
N ALA A 326 8.88 18.27 16.33
CA ALA A 326 8.47 17.03 17.00
C ALA A 326 9.59 15.97 17.01
N ASP A 327 10.75 16.27 17.61
CA ASP A 327 11.69 15.25 18.11
C ASP A 327 12.15 15.66 19.53
N PRO A 328 11.52 15.12 20.59
CA PRO A 328 11.96 15.36 21.97
C PRO A 328 13.18 14.50 22.38
N SER A 329 13.83 13.82 21.43
CA SER A 329 14.86 12.83 21.74
C SER A 329 16.12 12.97 20.90
N ARG A 330 16.85 14.06 21.11
CA ARG A 330 18.32 14.01 21.04
C ARG A 330 18.94 14.62 22.31
N PRO A 331 19.89 13.89 22.95
CA PRO A 331 20.54 14.32 24.18
C PRO A 331 21.45 15.54 23.99
#